data_AF-Q9AR97-F1
#
_entry.id   AF-Q9AR97-F1
#
_cell.length_a   1.000
_cell.length_b   1.000
_cell.length_c   1.000
_cell.angle_alpha   90.00
_cell.angle_beta   90.00
_cell.angle_gamma   90.00
#
_symmetry.space_group_name_H-M   'P 1'
#
loop_
_entity.id
_entity.type
_entity.pdbx_description
1 polymer ?
#
loop_
_entity_poly.entity_id
_entity_poly.type
_entity_poly.pdbx_seq_one_letter_code
_entity_poly.pdbx_strand_id
1 'polypeptide(L)'
;LLVLDDVNHLDQLNTIIGSWDWLYEGSRIIITTRHKRLVKDDKICNKFRVEGLNEDESLRLFSEHAFGQVQPIDGYMEHSIRAVKNCCGLPLALSS
;
A
#
# COMPACT_ATOMS: atom_id res chain seq x y z
N LEU A 1 -1.17 6.63 18.14
CA LEU A 1 -0.84 6.01 16.85
C LEU A 1 0.13 6.94 16.16
N LEU A 2 1.30 6.44 15.74
CA LEU A 2 2.28 7.18 14.95
C LEU A 2 2.45 6.45 13.59
N VAL A 3 2.49 7.19 12.49
CA VAL A 3 2.71 6.64 11.16
C VAL A 3 3.98 7.26 10.58
N LEU A 4 4.93 6.42 10.19
CA LEU A 4 6.16 6.80 9.54
C LEU A 4 6.09 6.34 8.09
N ASP A 5 5.93 7.29 7.17
CA ASP A 5 5.73 7.02 5.76
C ASP A 5 7.05 7.06 4.96
N ASP A 6 7.18 6.17 3.97
CA ASP A 6 8.32 6.04 3.04
C ASP A 6 9.72 6.04 3.70
N VAL A 7 9.86 5.30 4.80
CA VAL A 7 11.14 5.15 5.49
C VAL A 7 12.11 4.37 4.59
N ASN A 8 13.26 4.97 4.27
CA ASN A 8 14.25 4.40 3.37
C ASN A 8 15.60 4.05 4.03
N HIS A 9 15.82 4.52 5.27
CA HIS A 9 17.04 4.24 6.03
C HIS A 9 16.75 3.96 7.52
N LEU A 10 17.53 3.05 8.13
CA LEU A 10 17.41 2.71 9.56
C LEU A 10 17.70 3.92 10.47
N ASP A 11 18.57 4.81 10.03
CA ASP A 11 18.97 5.98 10.82
C ASP A 11 17.79 6.94 11.05
N GLN A 12 16.82 6.98 10.12
CA GLN A 12 15.58 7.74 10.31
C GLN A 12 14.78 7.19 11.49
N LEU A 13 14.66 5.86 11.60
CA LEU A 13 13.97 5.20 12.71
C LEU A 13 14.70 5.44 14.02
N ASN A 14 16.03 5.29 14.03
CA ASN A 14 16.84 5.51 15.23
C ASN A 14 16.75 6.97 15.71
N THR A 15 16.68 7.94 14.79
CA THR A 15 16.56 9.37 15.14
C THR A 15 15.19 9.70 15.75
N ILE A 16 14.11 9.10 15.24
CA ILE A 16 12.74 9.38 15.70
C ILE A 16 12.41 8.60 16.96
N ILE A 17 12.78 7.32 16.98
CA ILE A 17 12.39 6.38 18.04
C ILE A 17 13.45 6.39 19.14
N GLY A 18 14.74 6.54 18.86
CA GLY A 18 15.79 6.54 19.87
C GLY A 18 15.99 5.18 20.55
N SER A 19 15.02 4.74 21.35
CA SER A 19 14.87 3.39 21.91
C SER A 19 13.42 2.90 21.72
N TRP A 20 13.18 1.61 21.60
CA TRP A 20 11.83 1.06 21.57
C TRP A 20 11.18 0.96 22.96
N ASP A 21 11.96 1.23 24.02
CA ASP A 21 11.55 1.01 25.42
C ASP A 21 10.62 2.09 25.99
N TRP A 22 10.51 3.27 25.36
CA TRP A 22 9.62 4.35 25.86
C TRP A 22 8.19 4.23 25.36
N LEU A 23 7.89 3.25 24.50
CA LEU A 23 6.54 3.07 23.98
C LEU A 23 5.63 2.57 25.09
N TYR A 24 4.75 3.45 25.56
CA TYR A 24 3.73 3.10 26.53
C TYR A 24 2.85 1.96 26.00
N GLU A 25 2.41 1.08 26.90
CA GLU A 25 1.56 -0.06 26.54
C GLU A 25 0.29 0.42 25.79
N GLY A 26 -0.01 -0.19 24.65
CA GLY A 26 -1.09 0.23 23.76
C GLY A 26 -0.69 1.29 22.71
N SER A 27 0.53 1.82 22.75
CA SER A 27 1.11 2.59 21.65
C SER A 27 1.19 1.74 20.38
N ARG A 28 0.91 2.35 19.23
CA ARG A 28 0.99 1.70 17.91
C ARG A 28 1.82 2.58 16.98
N ILE A 29 2.80 1.97 16.34
CA ILE A 29 3.60 2.58 15.27
C ILE A 29 3.36 1.77 13.99
N ILE A 30 3.08 2.45 12.89
CA ILE A 30 3.00 1.86 11.56
C ILE A 30 4.11 2.48 10.72
N ILE A 31 4.90 1.63 10.05
CA ILE A 31 5.98 2.06 9.18
C ILE A 31 5.69 1.55 7.78
N THR A 32 5.65 2.43 6.79
CA THR A 32 5.61 2.02 5.38
C THR A 32 7.02 2.13 4.82
N THR A 33 7.42 1.13 4.03
CA THR A 33 8.72 1.13 3.37
C THR A 33 8.70 0.25 2.13
N ARG A 34 9.50 0.62 1.14
CA ARG A 34 9.79 -0.20 -0.05
C ARG A 34 10.95 -1.18 0.18
N HIS A 35 11.64 -1.07 1.31
CA HIS A 35 12.86 -1.83 1.60
C HIS A 35 12.64 -2.84 2.76
N LYS A 36 12.36 -4.09 2.40
CA LYS A 36 12.17 -5.20 3.37
C LYS A 36 13.29 -5.35 4.39
N ARG A 37 14.51 -4.97 4.04
CA ARG A 37 15.71 -5.06 4.90
C ARG A 37 15.70 -4.08 6.09
N LEU A 38 14.88 -3.03 6.05
CA LEU A 38 14.83 -2.03 7.12
C LEU A 38 14.08 -2.53 8.35
N VAL A 39 13.29 -3.59 8.21
CA VAL A 39 12.60 -4.22 9.32
C VAL A 39 13.29 -5.54 9.59
N LYS A 40 13.92 -5.69 10.76
CA LYS A 40 14.47 -6.98 11.19
C LYS A 40 13.30 -7.88 11.62
N ASP A 41 13.46 -9.19 11.46
CA ASP A 41 12.54 -10.13 12.11
C ASP A 41 12.89 -10.13 13.61
N ASP A 42 12.16 -9.33 14.36
CA ASP A 42 12.24 -9.29 15.81
C ASP A 42 10.85 -9.53 16.42
N LYS A 43 10.80 -9.78 17.72
CA LYS A 43 9.54 -10.07 18.42
C LYS A 43 8.62 -8.85 18.54
N ILE A 44 9.09 -7.66 18.13
CA ILE A 44 8.44 -6.38 18.38
C ILE A 44 7.74 -5.88 17.12
N CYS A 45 8.26 -6.21 15.93
CA CYS A 45 7.74 -5.75 14.65
C CYS A 45 7.11 -6.86 13.80
N ASN A 46 5.82 -6.71 13.51
CA ASN A 46 5.13 -7.55 12.54
C ASN A 46 5.30 -6.97 11.12
N LYS A 47 5.86 -7.76 10.20
CA LYS A 47 5.95 -7.40 8.79
C LYS A 47 4.65 -7.72 8.07
N PHE A 48 4.14 -6.76 7.32
CA PHE A 48 3.02 -6.96 6.41
C PHE A 48 3.42 -6.56 5.00
N ARG A 49 3.26 -7.48 4.05
CA ARG A 49 3.41 -7.18 2.63
C ARG A 49 2.05 -6.79 2.07
N VAL A 50 1.93 -5.56 1.59
CA VAL A 50 0.76 -5.14 0.84
C VAL A 50 0.80 -5.83 -0.52
N GLU A 51 -0.24 -6.59 -0.85
CA GLU A 51 -0.39 -7.22 -2.16
C GLU A 51 -1.10 -6.27 -3.13
N GLY A 52 -0.95 -6.55 -4.43
CA GLY A 52 -1.69 -5.84 -5.47
C GLY A 52 -3.18 -6.18 -5.43
N LEU A 53 -3.97 -5.36 -6.12
CA LEU A 53 -5.40 -5.57 -6.26
C LEU A 53 -5.67 -6.82 -7.10
N ASN A 54 -6.74 -7.54 -6.75
CA ASN A 54 -7.27 -8.59 -7.62
C ASN A 54 -7.99 -7.99 -8.86
N GLU A 55 -8.45 -8.82 -9.78
CA GLU A 55 -9.07 -8.35 -11.04
C GLU A 55 -10.34 -7.53 -10.79
N ASP A 56 -11.20 -7.94 -9.86
CA ASP A 56 -12.45 -7.24 -9.55
C ASP A 56 -12.19 -5.89 -8.87
N GLU A 57 -11.28 -5.87 -7.91
CA GLU A 57 -10.83 -4.64 -7.25
C GLU A 57 -10.18 -3.68 -8.24
N SER A 58 -9.38 -4.21 -9.17
CA SER A 58 -8.71 -3.41 -10.19
C SER A 58 -9.71 -2.81 -11.19
N LEU A 59 -10.68 -3.60 -11.63
CA LEU A 59 -11.74 -3.13 -12.52
C LEU A 59 -12.60 -2.06 -11.85
N ARG A 60 -12.92 -2.25 -10.57
CA ARG A 60 -13.63 -1.25 -9.78
C ARG A 60 -12.85 0.05 -9.66
N LEU A 61 -11.57 -0.02 -9.26
CA LEU A 61 -10.74 1.18 -9.11
C LEU A 61 -10.59 1.92 -10.44
N PHE A 62 -10.29 1.19 -11.52
CA PHE A 62 -10.20 1.75 -12.86
C PHE A 62 -11.52 2.42 -13.27
N SER A 63 -12.66 1.79 -12.99
CA SER A 63 -13.97 2.33 -13.37
C SER A 63 -14.33 3.58 -12.57
N GLU A 64 -14.06 3.57 -11.27
CA GLU A 64 -14.26 4.74 -10.40
C GLU A 64 -13.40 5.92 -10.90
N HIS A 65 -12.17 5.66 -11.35
CA HIS A 65 -11.27 6.70 -11.85
C HIS A 65 -11.65 7.20 -13.26
N ALA A 66 -11.88 6.30 -14.22
CA ALA A 66 -12.12 6.65 -15.62
C ALA A 66 -13.56 7.11 -15.90
N PHE A 67 -14.53 6.60 -15.14
CA PHE A 67 -15.96 6.81 -15.40
C PHE A 67 -16.73 7.42 -14.21
N GLY A 68 -16.10 7.57 -13.04
CA GLY A 68 -16.76 8.13 -11.85
C GLY A 68 -17.80 7.20 -11.22
N GLN A 69 -17.82 5.91 -11.59
CA GLN A 69 -18.77 4.92 -11.09
C GLN A 69 -18.11 3.53 -10.98
N VAL A 70 -18.70 2.64 -10.18
CA VAL A 70 -18.11 1.33 -9.82
C VAL A 70 -17.91 0.39 -11.02
N GLN A 71 -18.60 0.64 -12.14
CA GLN A 71 -18.59 -0.22 -13.32
C GLN A 71 -18.28 0.57 -14.59
N PRO A 72 -17.68 -0.04 -15.62
CA PRO A 72 -17.51 0.60 -16.92
C PRO A 72 -18.84 1.08 -17.49
N ILE A 73 -18.83 2.22 -18.20
CA ILE A 73 -19.99 2.64 -18.99
C ILE A 73 -20.27 1.64 -20.13
N ASP A 74 -21.50 1.65 -20.65
CA ASP A 74 -21.92 0.72 -21.70
C ASP A 74 -20.96 0.73 -22.90
N GLY A 75 -20.55 -0.46 -23.34
CA GLY A 75 -19.59 -0.65 -24.43
C GLY A 75 -18.11 -0.61 -24.02
N TYR A 76 -17.77 -0.24 -22.79
CA TYR A 76 -16.37 -0.13 -22.34
C TYR A 76 -15.88 -1.31 -21.49
N MET A 77 -16.72 -2.32 -21.22
CA MET A 77 -16.35 -3.46 -20.37
C MET A 77 -15.10 -4.20 -20.90
N GLU A 78 -15.08 -4.58 -22.18
CA GLU A 78 -13.95 -5.32 -22.76
C GLU A 78 -12.65 -4.48 -22.76
N HIS A 79 -12.76 -3.19 -23.06
CA HIS A 79 -11.64 -2.27 -23.04
C HIS A 79 -11.07 -2.08 -21.63
N SER A 80 -11.94 -1.95 -20.63
CA SER A 80 -11.57 -1.78 -19.23
C SER A 80 -10.86 -3.02 -18.70
N ILE A 81 -11.38 -4.22 -18.99
CA ILE A 81 -10.72 -5.49 -18.64
C ILE A 81 -9.32 -5.56 -19.28
N ARG A 82 -9.17 -5.16 -20.55
CA ARG A 82 -7.88 -5.18 -21.23
C ARG A 82 -6.89 -4.18 -20.62
N ALA A 83 -7.34 -2.98 -20.27
CA ALA A 83 -6.53 -1.96 -19.62
C ALA A 83 -6.05 -2.46 -18.24
N VAL A 84 -6.98 -2.94 -17.41
CA VAL A 84 -6.71 -3.46 -16.06
C VAL A 84 -5.67 -4.58 -16.08
N LYS A 85 -5.76 -5.51 -17.04
CA LYS A 85 -4.79 -6.61 -17.19
C LYS A 85 -3.36 -6.12 -17.42
N ASN A 86 -3.18 -4.97 -18.09
CA ASN A 86 -1.86 -4.39 -18.33
C ASN A 86 -1.29 -3.71 -17.07
N CYS A 87 -2.12 -3.33 -16.11
CA CYS A 87 -1.69 -2.65 -14.88
C CYS A 87 -1.29 -3.63 -13.77
N CYS A 88 -1.49 -4.94 -13.96
CA CYS A 88 -1.06 -6.01 -13.05
C CYS A 88 -1.42 -5.78 -11.55
N GLY A 89 -2.62 -5.24 -11.30
CA GLY A 89 -3.11 -4.98 -9.94
C GLY A 89 -2.43 -3.83 -9.20
N LEU A 90 -1.59 -3.02 -9.87
CA LEU A 90 -0.96 -1.84 -9.28
C LEU A 90 -1.96 -0.67 -9.22
N PRO A 91 -2.41 -0.22 -8.03
CA PRO A 91 -3.39 0.86 -7.92
C PRO A 91 -2.95 2.13 -8.64
N LEU A 92 -1.67 2.49 -8.50
CA LEU A 92 -1.11 3.71 -9.09
C LEU A 92 -1.16 3.70 -10.63
N ALA A 93 -1.11 2.52 -11.27
CA ALA A 93 -1.22 2.41 -12.72
C ALA A 93 -2.67 2.35 -13.21
N LEU A 94 -3.63 2.13 -12.31
CA LEU A 94 -5.06 2.05 -12.61
C LEU A 94 -5.76 3.41 -12.43
N SER A 95 -5.20 4.27 -11.59
CA SER A 95 -5.75 5.58 -11.21
C SER A 95 -4.91 6.76 -11.71
N SER A 96 -4.13 6.53 -12.76
CA SER A 96 -3.21 7.50 -13.39
C SER A 96 -3.83 8.25 -14.55
#